data_AF-A0A2Z6RF75-F1
#
_entry.id   AF-A0A2Z6RF75-F1
#
_cell.length_a   1.000
_cell.length_b   1.000
_cell.length_c   1.000
_cell.angle_alpha   90.00
_cell.angle_beta   90.00
_cell.angle_gamma   90.00
#
_symmetry.space_group_name_H-M   'P 1'
#
loop_
_entity.id
_entity.type
_entity.pdbx_description
1 polymer ?
#
loop_
_entity_poly.entity_id
_entity_poly.type
_entity_poly.pdbx_seq_one_letter_code
_entity_poly.pdbx_strand_id
1 'polypeptide(L)'
;MSDLYDNVPGGSLKLKGSSGVPNKIKKKKKKTKKDKEKLKSYAKDLINDDSTINPIRVVTKTEAELKFEEIQRKRLDEKVEKAARKSHKERVAELNRKLEEMTEHYDIPKVGPG
;
A
#
# COMPACT_ATOMS: atom_id res chain seq x y z
N MET A 1 33.12 11.60 -4.38
CA MET A 1 31.93 10.75 -4.21
C MET A 1 30.65 11.60 -4.29
N SER A 2 30.60 12.54 -5.24
CA SER A 2 29.52 13.54 -5.38
C SER A 2 28.76 13.39 -6.70
N ASP A 3 29.34 12.72 -7.69
CA ASP A 3 28.89 12.83 -9.09
C ASP A 3 27.74 11.86 -9.43
N LEU A 4 27.30 11.03 -8.47
CA LEU A 4 26.29 9.99 -8.70
C LEU A 4 24.86 10.56 -8.83
N TYR A 5 24.62 11.79 -8.35
CA TYR A 5 23.29 12.40 -8.29
C TYR A 5 23.10 13.63 -9.19
N ASP A 6 24.13 14.06 -9.92
CA ASP A 6 24.06 15.28 -10.75
C ASP A 6 23.16 15.13 -11.98
N ASN A 7 22.88 13.89 -12.42
CA ASN A 7 22.10 13.61 -13.62
C ASN A 7 20.66 13.14 -13.34
N VAL A 8 20.15 13.32 -12.13
CA VAL A 8 18.75 12.98 -11.83
C VAL A 8 17.83 14.03 -12.44
N PRO A 9 16.98 13.71 -13.43
CA PRO A 9 16.07 14.68 -14.01
C PRO A 9 15.08 15.16 -12.95
N GLY A 10 15.32 16.37 -12.43
CA GLY A 10 14.42 17.04 -11.49
C GLY A 10 13.21 17.62 -12.23
N GLY A 11 12.01 17.19 -11.86
CA GLY A 11 10.77 17.74 -12.40
C GLY A 11 9.58 16.80 -12.29
N SER A 12 8.37 17.36 -12.36
CA SER A 12 7.15 16.56 -12.37
C SER A 12 7.07 15.73 -13.66
N LEU A 13 6.95 14.41 -13.53
CA LEU A 13 6.79 13.48 -14.65
C LEU A 13 5.56 13.84 -15.49
N LYS A 14 5.78 14.33 -16.72
CA LYS A 14 4.72 14.60 -17.70
C LYS A 14 4.55 13.38 -18.60
N LEU A 15 3.48 12.63 -18.36
CA LEU A 15 3.11 11.51 -19.24
C LEU A 15 2.41 12.05 -20.49
N LYS A 16 2.81 11.56 -21.67
CA LYS A 16 2.15 11.88 -22.93
C LYS A 16 0.70 11.39 -22.86
N GLY A 17 -0.24 12.34 -22.78
CA GLY A 17 -1.67 12.09 -22.54
C GLY A 17 -2.25 12.73 -21.27
N SER A 18 -1.42 13.25 -20.36
CA SER A 18 -1.88 13.94 -19.12
C SER A 18 -1.89 15.46 -19.20
N SER A 19 -1.59 16.04 -20.37
CA SER A 19 -1.61 17.48 -20.62
C SER A 19 -3.04 18.05 -20.52
N GLY A 20 -3.52 18.33 -19.31
CA GLY A 20 -4.77 19.05 -19.14
C GLY A 20 -5.54 18.84 -17.84
N VAL A 21 -4.97 18.34 -16.75
CA VAL A 21 -5.69 18.30 -15.46
C VAL A 21 -5.26 19.49 -14.60
N PRO A 22 -5.96 20.64 -14.65
CA PRO A 22 -5.70 21.72 -13.71
C PRO A 22 -6.13 21.29 -12.30
N ASN A 23 -5.27 21.56 -11.33
CA ASN A 23 -5.59 21.52 -9.91
C ASN A 23 -6.75 22.49 -9.63
N LYS A 24 -7.98 21.96 -9.50
CA LYS A 24 -9.13 22.71 -9.00
C LYS A 24 -9.91 21.86 -8.00
N ILE A 25 -9.64 22.13 -6.73
CA ILE A 25 -10.44 21.71 -5.57
C ILE A 25 -11.83 22.33 -5.75
N LYS A 26 -12.81 21.54 -6.23
CA LYS A 26 -14.27 21.72 -6.08
C LYS A 26 -14.95 20.57 -6.84
N LYS A 27 -15.77 19.76 -6.15
CA LYS A 27 -16.71 18.71 -6.62
C LYS A 27 -16.46 17.30 -6.03
N LYS A 28 -16.67 17.13 -4.72
CA LYS A 28 -16.71 15.80 -4.07
C LYS A 28 -17.93 14.94 -4.43
N LYS A 29 -18.98 15.48 -5.08
CA LYS A 29 -20.19 14.70 -5.45
C LYS A 29 -20.20 14.13 -6.88
N LYS A 30 -19.29 14.54 -7.79
CA LYS A 30 -19.25 14.05 -9.19
C LYS A 30 -18.19 12.95 -9.44
N LYS A 31 -17.29 12.69 -8.47
CA LYS A 31 -16.21 11.69 -8.61
C LYS A 31 -16.71 10.24 -8.49
N THR A 32 -17.67 9.96 -7.60
CA THR A 32 -18.18 8.59 -7.37
C THR A 32 -18.84 7.94 -8.59
N LYS A 33 -19.53 8.71 -9.44
CA LYS A 33 -20.08 8.19 -10.72
C LYS A 33 -18.99 7.90 -11.75
N LYS A 34 -18.00 8.80 -11.87
CA LYS A 34 -16.88 8.66 -12.82
C LYS A 34 -15.96 7.49 -12.46
N ASP A 35 -15.73 7.24 -11.18
CA ASP A 35 -14.89 6.12 -10.73
C ASP A 35 -15.63 4.79 -10.87
N LYS A 36 -16.95 4.77 -10.67
CA LYS A 36 -17.80 3.59 -10.95
C LYS A 36 -17.87 3.25 -12.44
N GLU A 37 -17.92 4.26 -13.31
CA GLU A 37 -17.87 4.08 -14.76
C GLU A 37 -16.50 3.60 -15.23
N LYS A 38 -15.40 4.13 -14.68
CA LYS A 38 -14.04 3.64 -14.94
C LYS A 38 -13.82 2.21 -14.46
N LEU A 39 -14.39 1.84 -13.32
CA LEU A 39 -14.31 0.46 -12.83
C LEU A 39 -15.13 -0.48 -13.69
N LYS A 40 -16.30 -0.02 -14.18
CA LYS A 40 -17.10 -0.78 -15.13
C LYS A 40 -16.43 -0.89 -16.51
N SER A 41 -15.75 0.14 -16.99
CA SER A 41 -14.99 0.06 -18.24
C SER A 41 -13.82 -0.88 -18.09
N TYR A 42 -13.05 -0.77 -17.01
CA TYR A 42 -11.93 -1.68 -16.73
C TYR A 42 -12.37 -3.15 -16.59
N ALA A 43 -13.50 -3.39 -15.91
CA ALA A 43 -14.09 -4.73 -15.83
C ALA A 43 -14.59 -5.24 -17.19
N LYS A 44 -15.08 -4.36 -18.06
CA LYS A 44 -15.56 -4.71 -19.39
C LYS A 44 -14.39 -4.95 -20.36
N ASP A 45 -13.29 -4.23 -20.20
CA ASP A 45 -12.05 -4.43 -20.95
C ASP A 45 -11.39 -5.78 -20.59
N LEU A 46 -11.49 -6.22 -19.32
CA LEU A 46 -11.07 -7.56 -18.89
C LEU A 46 -11.93 -8.72 -19.44
N ILE A 47 -13.19 -8.45 -19.81
CA ILE A 47 -14.14 -9.46 -20.31
C ILE A 47 -14.13 -9.54 -21.84
N ASN A 48 -13.83 -8.43 -22.52
CA ASN A 48 -13.80 -8.34 -23.98
C ASN A 48 -12.44 -8.70 -24.62
N ASP A 49 -11.46 -9.12 -23.83
CA ASP A 49 -10.22 -9.74 -24.33
C ASP A 49 -10.53 -11.18 -24.80
N ASP A 50 -11.51 -11.30 -25.70
CA ASP A 50 -11.86 -12.47 -26.50
C ASP A 50 -11.20 -12.33 -27.88
N SER A 51 -9.88 -12.13 -27.87
CA SER A 51 -9.06 -12.22 -29.06
C SER A 51 -8.16 -13.45 -28.97
N THR A 52 -8.67 -14.52 -29.58
CA THR A 52 -7.94 -15.57 -30.30
C THR A 52 -7.11 -16.56 -29.47
N ILE A 53 -7.62 -17.79 -29.37
CA ILE A 53 -6.90 -19.09 -29.34
C ILE A 53 -5.46 -19.00 -28.80
N ASN A 54 -5.33 -18.63 -27.54
CA ASN A 54 -4.22 -19.07 -26.71
C ASN A 54 -4.88 -20.08 -25.77
N PRO A 55 -4.42 -21.35 -25.68
CA PRO A 55 -4.98 -22.26 -24.69
C PRO A 55 -4.89 -21.51 -23.37
N ILE A 56 -6.04 -21.32 -22.70
CA ILE A 56 -6.15 -20.68 -21.40
C ILE A 56 -4.97 -21.20 -20.61
N ARG A 57 -3.93 -20.38 -20.47
CA ARG A 57 -2.72 -20.79 -19.79
C ARG A 57 -3.16 -20.72 -18.35
N VAL A 58 -3.79 -21.79 -17.88
CA VAL A 58 -3.98 -22.05 -16.47
C VAL A 58 -2.56 -22.08 -15.97
N VAL A 59 -2.06 -20.93 -15.50
CA VAL A 59 -0.79 -20.85 -14.82
C VAL A 59 -1.02 -21.60 -13.52
N THR A 60 -0.85 -22.92 -13.59
CA THR A 60 -0.88 -23.80 -12.44
C THR A 60 0.26 -23.32 -11.56
N LYS A 61 -0.09 -22.74 -10.42
CA LYS A 61 0.89 -22.28 -9.45
C LYS A 61 1.81 -23.45 -9.11
N THR A 62 3.10 -23.17 -9.03
CA THR A 62 4.06 -24.16 -8.56
C THR A 62 3.75 -24.54 -7.11
N GLU A 63 4.19 -25.72 -6.65
CA GLU A 63 3.98 -26.12 -5.25
C GLU A 63 4.54 -25.09 -4.25
N ALA A 64 5.64 -24.43 -4.62
CA ALA A 64 6.23 -23.36 -3.83
C ALA A 64 5.33 -22.12 -3.75
N GLU A 65 4.71 -21.73 -4.87
CA GLU A 65 3.76 -20.61 -4.93
C GLU A 65 2.48 -20.89 -4.13
N LEU A 66 1.96 -22.13 -4.21
CA LEU A 66 0.79 -22.56 -3.42
C LEU A 66 1.08 -22.47 -1.91
N LYS A 67 2.20 -23.02 -1.46
CA LYS A 67 2.62 -22.93 -0.04
C LYS A 67 2.82 -21.48 0.41
N PHE A 68 3.40 -20.64 -0.42
CA PHE A 68 3.58 -19.22 -0.11
C PHE A 68 2.25 -18.49 0.03
N GLU A 69 1.29 -18.75 -0.86
CA GLU A 69 -0.04 -18.17 -0.79
C GLU A 69 -0.80 -18.63 0.45
N GLU A 70 -0.71 -19.90 0.82
CA GLU A 70 -1.28 -20.41 2.08
C GLU A 70 -0.70 -19.70 3.30
N ILE A 71 0.62 -19.51 3.35
CA ILE A 71 1.28 -18.77 4.43
C ILE A 71 0.81 -17.31 4.46
N GLN A 72 0.72 -16.67 3.31
CA GLN A 72 0.21 -15.30 3.22
C GLN A 72 -1.23 -15.21 3.72
N ARG A 73 -2.09 -16.14 3.31
CA ARG A 73 -3.49 -16.19 3.73
C ARG A 73 -3.60 -16.35 5.25
N LYS A 74 -2.86 -17.30 5.84
CA LYS A 74 -2.80 -17.48 7.30
C LYS A 74 -2.38 -16.19 8.02
N ARG A 75 -1.32 -15.54 7.55
CA ARG A 75 -0.84 -14.26 8.13
C ARG A 75 -1.86 -13.14 8.00
N LEU A 76 -2.60 -13.10 6.90
CA LEU A 76 -3.66 -12.12 6.68
C LEU A 76 -4.80 -12.36 7.67
N ASP A 77 -5.24 -13.60 7.81
CA ASP A 77 -6.31 -13.99 8.75
C ASP A 77 -5.93 -13.62 10.19
N GLU A 78 -4.70 -13.91 10.62
CA GLU A 78 -4.19 -13.50 11.94
C GLU A 78 -4.17 -11.96 12.13
N LYS A 79 -3.78 -11.21 11.09
CA LYS A 79 -3.80 -9.74 11.13
C LYS A 79 -5.22 -9.21 11.24
N VAL A 80 -6.15 -9.78 10.48
CA VAL A 80 -7.57 -9.41 10.51
C VAL A 80 -8.15 -9.70 11.88
N GLU A 81 -7.88 -10.88 12.45
CA GLU A 81 -8.35 -11.24 13.78
C GLU A 81 -7.80 -10.28 14.85
N LYS A 82 -6.50 -9.99 14.86
CA LYS A 82 -5.89 -9.04 15.80
C LYS A 82 -6.44 -7.62 15.64
N ALA A 83 -6.64 -7.17 14.41
CA ALA A 83 -7.17 -5.84 14.12
C ALA A 83 -8.67 -5.72 14.47
N ALA A 84 -9.44 -6.79 14.27
CA ALA A 84 -10.86 -6.87 14.63
C ALA A 84 -11.08 -6.88 16.14
N ARG A 85 -10.17 -7.51 16.90
CA ARG A 85 -10.25 -7.58 18.37
C ARG A 85 -10.10 -6.22 19.07
N LYS A 86 -9.38 -5.26 18.49
CA LYS A 86 -9.08 -3.97 19.13
C LYS A 86 -9.70 -2.79 18.40
N SER A 87 -10.46 -1.99 19.13
CA SER A 87 -10.95 -0.69 18.65
C SER A 87 -9.79 0.27 18.40
N HIS A 88 -10.00 1.29 17.55
CA HIS A 88 -9.00 2.33 17.33
C HIS A 88 -8.65 3.06 18.64
N LYS A 89 -9.66 3.34 19.48
CA LYS A 89 -9.47 3.99 20.78
C LYS A 89 -8.58 3.17 21.71
N GLU A 90 -8.76 1.86 21.74
CA GLU A 90 -7.93 0.93 22.53
C GLU A 90 -6.50 0.89 21.99
N ARG A 91 -6.32 0.85 20.66
CA ARG A 91 -4.99 0.94 20.04
C ARG A 91 -4.26 2.23 20.38
N VAL A 92 -4.97 3.36 20.41
CA VAL A 92 -4.39 4.65 20.82
C VAL A 92 -4.05 4.65 22.31
N ALA A 93 -4.93 4.10 23.16
CA ALA A 93 -4.66 3.99 24.59
C ALA A 93 -3.46 3.09 24.91
N GLU A 94 -3.35 1.95 24.24
CA GLU A 94 -2.19 1.05 24.35
C GLU A 94 -0.90 1.72 23.87
N LEU A 95 -0.95 2.46 22.76
CA LEU A 95 0.18 3.23 22.27
C LEU A 95 0.62 4.26 23.30
N ASN A 96 -0.31 5.06 23.83
CA ASN A 96 0.00 6.08 24.83
C ASN A 96 0.59 5.47 26.10
N ARG A 97 0.00 4.39 26.61
CA ARG A 97 0.55 3.65 27.75
C ARG A 97 1.97 3.16 27.48
N LYS A 98 2.23 2.63 26.28
CA LYS A 98 3.59 2.19 25.89
C LYS A 98 4.56 3.37 25.82
N LEU A 99 4.13 4.51 25.30
CA LEU A 99 4.96 5.72 25.25
C LEU A 99 5.29 6.25 26.65
N GLU A 100 4.35 6.18 27.58
CA GLU A 100 4.56 6.54 28.99
C GLU A 100 5.52 5.55 29.70
N GLU A 101 5.47 4.27 29.36
CA GLU A 101 6.34 3.24 29.93
C GLU A 101 7.75 3.23 29.32
N MET A 102 7.93 3.71 28.09
CA MET A 102 9.23 3.78 27.45
C MET A 102 10.16 4.76 28.18
N THR A 103 11.39 4.34 28.42
CA THR A 103 12.39 5.17 29.09
C THR A 103 12.75 6.37 28.21
N GLU A 104 12.79 7.56 28.81
CA GLU A 104 13.22 8.77 28.12
C GLU A 104 14.72 8.71 27.75
N HIS A 105 15.50 8.02 28.58
CA HIS A 105 16.93 7.82 28.39
C HIS A 105 17.21 6.37 27.97
N TYR A 106 17.96 6.24 26.87
CA TYR A 106 18.40 4.96 26.31
C TYR A 106 19.89 4.69 26.55
N ASP A 107 20.54 5.51 27.37
CA ASP A 107 21.96 5.40 27.69
C ASP A 107 22.19 5.43 29.20
N ILE A 108 23.28 4.81 29.63
CA ILE A 108 23.63 4.68 31.03
C ILE A 108 24.20 6.03 31.51
N PRO A 109 23.72 6.59 32.63
CA PRO A 109 24.29 7.80 33.17
C PRO A 109 25.78 7.59 33.45
N LYS A 110 26.61 8.53 32.99
CA LYS A 110 28.06 8.43 33.09
C LYS A 110 28.49 8.40 34.55
N VAL A 111 28.94 7.24 35.02
CA VAL A 111 29.52 7.08 36.37
C VAL A 111 30.92 7.68 36.39
N GLY A 112 31.09 8.78 37.12
CA GLY A 112 32.40 9.36 37.40
C GLY A 112 33.11 8.60 38.52
N PRO A 113 34.45 8.47 38.47
CA PRO A 113 35.22 7.89 39.57
C PRO A 113 35.18 8.84 40.76
N GLY A 114 34.45 8.43 41.81
CA GLY A 114 34.59 8.91 43.17
C GLY A 114 35.12 7.78 44.04
#